data_AF-A0A6A9QTF9-F1
#
_entry.id   AF-A0A6A9QTF9-F1
#
_cell.length_a   1.000
_cell.length_b   1.000
_cell.length_c   1.000
_cell.angle_alpha   90.00
_cell.angle_beta   90.00
_cell.angle_gamma   90.00
#
_symmetry.space_group_name_H-M   'P 1'
#
loop_
_entity.id
_entity.type
_entity.pdbx_description
1 polymer ?
#
loop_
_entity_poly.entity_id
_entity_poly.type
_entity_poly.pdbx_seq_one_letter_code
_entity_poly.pdbx_strand_id
1 'polypeptide(L)'
;MVGVGKIPIDDAKVYLDGSLLPDAKVYVHIKGYSRARVTHVDVEHQSLKKVILPRHSDYPSVKWGSRVEISVKGHVVVIESETLGKIIKMDGNLYVGGKGKGIFLGFHKDQIRSLESFGESKGFPPIKRSS
;
A
#
# COMPACT_ATOMS: atom_id res chain seq x y z
N MET A 1 18.61 4.26 1.61
CA MET A 1 18.49 3.22 0.58
C MET A 1 17.11 2.60 0.68
N VAL A 2 16.32 2.60 -0.39
CA VAL A 2 15.04 1.89 -0.43
C VAL A 2 15.34 0.39 -0.45
N GLY A 3 14.60 -0.41 0.33
CA GLY A 3 14.82 -1.86 0.37
C GLY A 3 14.60 -2.48 -1.01
N VAL A 4 15.41 -3.47 -1.40
CA VAL A 4 15.25 -4.19 -2.67
C VAL A 4 13.79 -4.69 -2.80
N GLY A 5 13.20 -4.56 -4.00
CA GLY A 5 11.82 -4.94 -4.28
C GLY A 5 10.74 -4.04 -3.67
N LYS A 6 11.11 -2.89 -3.10
CA LYS A 6 10.19 -1.79 -2.81
C LYS A 6 10.26 -0.76 -3.93
N ILE A 7 9.19 -0.65 -4.70
CA ILE A 7 9.12 0.25 -5.85
C ILE A 7 8.39 1.52 -5.40
N PRO A 8 9.03 2.71 -5.43
CA PRO A 8 8.38 3.95 -5.05
C PRO A 8 7.30 4.34 -6.05
N ILE A 9 6.25 4.97 -5.52
CA ILE A 9 5.17 5.57 -6.30
C ILE A 9 5.32 7.08 -6.17
N ASP A 10 6.12 7.67 -7.06
CA ASP A 10 6.58 9.06 -6.96
C ASP A 10 5.46 10.09 -7.15
N ASP A 11 4.37 9.71 -7.83
CA ASP A 11 3.19 10.56 -8.02
C ASP A 11 2.19 10.50 -6.85
N ALA A 12 2.48 9.69 -5.82
CA ALA A 12 1.56 9.50 -4.71
C ALA A 12 1.52 10.69 -3.75
N LYS A 13 0.32 11.18 -3.44
CA LYS A 13 0.04 12.09 -2.33
C LYS A 13 -0.79 11.38 -1.28
N VAL A 14 -0.46 11.60 -0.01
CA VAL A 14 -1.18 11.01 1.12
C VAL A 14 -1.74 12.10 2.00
N TYR A 15 -3.00 11.96 2.38
CA TYR A 15 -3.67 12.85 3.30
C TYR A 15 -4.17 12.05 4.51
N LEU A 16 -4.17 12.69 5.67
CA LEU A 16 -4.72 12.14 6.90
C LEU A 16 -5.66 13.16 7.51
N ASP A 17 -6.92 12.77 7.69
CA ASP A 17 -7.98 13.63 8.23
C ASP A 17 -8.05 14.98 7.48
N GLY A 18 -7.92 14.94 6.15
CA GLY A 18 -7.93 16.09 5.26
C GLY A 18 -6.59 16.85 5.13
N SER A 19 -5.60 16.56 5.98
CA SER A 19 -4.29 17.24 5.95
C SER A 19 -3.28 16.49 5.07
N LEU A 20 -2.63 17.19 4.14
CA LEU A 20 -1.54 16.62 3.34
C LEU A 20 -0.35 16.22 4.22
N LEU A 21 0.23 15.05 3.94
CA LEU A 21 1.45 14.55 4.56
C LEU A 21 2.62 14.69 3.56
N PRO A 22 3.37 15.81 3.57
CA PRO A 22 4.33 16.16 2.50
C PRO A 22 5.49 15.16 2.34
N ASP A 23 5.88 14.47 3.41
CA ASP A 23 6.98 13.49 3.41
C ASP A 23 6.50 12.03 3.41
N ALA A 24 5.20 11.80 3.16
CA ALA A 24 4.65 10.47 3.11
C ALA A 24 5.20 9.73 1.87
N LYS A 25 5.57 8.47 2.08
CA LYS A 25 6.15 7.63 1.03
C LYS A 25 5.27 6.43 0.77
N VAL A 26 4.96 6.19 -0.50
CA VAL A 26 4.15 5.04 -0.92
C VAL A 26 5.01 4.09 -1.75
N TYR A 27 4.92 2.80 -1.45
CA TYR A 27 5.69 1.77 -2.14
C TYR A 27 4.83 0.58 -2.50
N VAL A 28 5.03 0.02 -3.69
CA VAL A 28 4.64 -1.37 -3.96
C VAL A 28 5.77 -2.27 -3.47
N HIS A 29 5.47 -3.13 -2.50
CA HIS A 29 6.45 -4.02 -1.87
C HIS A 29 6.23 -5.44 -2.38
N ILE A 30 7.11 -5.88 -3.28
CA ILE A 30 6.97 -7.14 -4.01
C ILE A 30 7.31 -8.34 -3.12
N LYS A 31 6.49 -9.38 -3.20
CA LYS A 31 6.70 -10.67 -2.52
C LYS A 31 8.11 -11.22 -2.77
N GLY A 32 8.72 -11.71 -1.69
CA GLY A 32 10.02 -12.38 -1.71
C GLY A 32 11.20 -11.45 -1.49
N TYR A 33 11.02 -10.15 -1.67
CA TYR A 33 12.05 -9.16 -1.38
C TYR A 33 11.86 -8.55 0.00
N SER A 34 12.95 -8.13 0.65
CA SER A 34 12.91 -7.39 1.92
C SER A 34 11.99 -8.02 3.00
N ARG A 35 11.84 -9.36 2.98
CA ARG A 35 10.98 -10.19 3.85
C ARG A 35 9.46 -10.09 3.59
N ALA A 36 9.01 -9.46 2.51
CA ALA A 36 7.61 -9.47 2.11
C ALA A 36 7.15 -10.91 1.80
N ARG A 37 6.16 -11.41 2.57
CA ARG A 37 5.58 -12.74 2.33
C ARG A 37 4.52 -12.74 1.22
N VAL A 38 3.89 -11.58 1.00
CA VAL A 38 2.84 -11.30 0.02
C VAL A 38 3.10 -9.90 -0.53
N THR A 39 2.76 -9.66 -1.80
CA THR A 39 2.85 -8.33 -2.41
C THR A 39 1.78 -7.41 -1.81
N HIS A 40 2.18 -6.21 -1.37
CA HIS A 40 1.32 -5.24 -0.70
C HIS A 40 1.77 -3.81 -1.01
N VAL A 41 0.98 -2.81 -0.61
CA VAL A 41 1.37 -1.40 -0.68
C VAL A 41 1.73 -0.89 0.70
N ASP A 42 2.94 -0.35 0.86
CA ASP A 42 3.36 0.34 2.08
C ASP A 42 3.03 1.82 1.97
N VAL A 43 2.51 2.42 3.04
CA VAL A 43 2.31 3.87 3.19
C VAL A 43 3.03 4.31 4.46
N GLU A 44 4.14 5.02 4.29
CA GLU A 44 5.07 5.35 5.37
C GLU A 44 5.02 6.85 5.71
N HIS A 45 4.54 7.16 6.90
CA HIS A 45 4.61 8.48 7.54
C HIS A 45 4.40 8.30 9.05
N GLN A 46 5.11 9.06 9.90
CA GLN A 46 5.01 8.87 11.36
C GLN A 46 3.61 9.14 11.91
N SER A 47 2.90 10.12 11.35
CA SER A 47 1.52 10.45 11.76
C SER A 47 0.54 9.31 11.53
N LEU A 48 0.81 8.36 10.62
CA LEU A 48 -0.09 7.23 10.36
C LEU A 48 -0.10 6.19 11.50
N LYS A 49 0.84 6.26 12.45
CA LYS A 49 0.82 5.42 13.66
C LYS A 49 -0.42 5.62 14.52
N LYS A 50 -1.03 6.82 14.49
CA LYS A 50 -2.26 7.10 15.23
C LYS A 50 -3.49 6.42 14.61
N VAL A 51 -3.43 6.12 13.30
CA VAL A 51 -4.52 5.48 12.56
C VAL A 51 -4.67 4.03 12.99
N ILE A 52 -3.56 3.29 12.98
CA ILE A 52 -3.56 1.89 13.38
C ILE A 52 -2.18 1.46 13.89
N LEU A 53 -2.18 0.89 15.09
CA LEU A 53 -0.96 0.46 15.76
C LEU A 53 -0.33 -0.77 15.09
N PRO A 54 0.99 -0.95 15.20
CA PRO A 54 1.64 -2.18 14.76
C PRO A 54 0.96 -3.43 15.33
N ARG A 55 0.78 -4.46 14.49
CA ARG A 55 0.09 -5.73 14.83
C ARG A 55 -1.44 -5.63 14.99
N HIS A 56 -2.03 -4.47 14.72
CA HIS A 56 -3.48 -4.32 14.56
C HIS A 56 -3.85 -4.19 13.09
N SER A 57 -5.09 -4.56 12.75
CA SER A 57 -5.64 -4.44 11.40
C SER A 57 -7.09 -3.98 11.39
N ASP A 58 -7.51 -3.49 10.22
CA ASP A 58 -8.90 -3.15 9.90
C ASP A 58 -9.22 -3.59 8.45
N TYR A 59 -10.51 -3.65 8.12
CA TYR A 59 -11.00 -4.13 6.82
C TYR A 59 -12.03 -3.17 6.19
N PRO A 60 -11.67 -1.91 5.92
CA PRO A 60 -12.58 -0.97 5.27
C PRO A 60 -12.98 -1.43 3.86
N SER A 61 -14.22 -1.15 3.49
CA SER A 61 -14.65 -1.21 2.09
C SER A 61 -14.20 0.06 1.37
N VAL A 62 -13.58 -0.10 0.21
CA VAL A 62 -13.03 1.00 -0.60
C VAL A 62 -13.39 0.81 -2.06
N LYS A 63 -13.55 1.93 -2.77
CA LYS A 63 -13.52 1.96 -4.22
C LYS A 63 -12.22 2.58 -4.68
N TRP A 64 -11.36 1.77 -5.27
CA TRP A 64 -10.02 2.19 -5.67
C TRP A 64 -10.01 2.80 -7.07
N GLY A 65 -9.56 4.04 -7.17
CA GLY A 65 -9.30 4.78 -8.41
C GLY A 65 -7.98 5.55 -8.32
N SER A 66 -7.84 6.64 -9.07
CA SER A 66 -6.71 7.55 -8.92
C SER A 66 -6.71 8.30 -7.58
N ARG A 67 -7.87 8.38 -6.92
CA ARG A 67 -8.04 8.79 -5.53
C ARG A 67 -8.83 7.71 -4.81
N VAL A 68 -8.36 7.33 -3.62
CA VAL A 68 -9.06 6.38 -2.73
C VAL A 68 -9.12 6.94 -1.32
N GLU A 69 -10.28 6.84 -0.69
CA GLU A 69 -10.51 7.21 0.72
C GLU A 69 -10.66 5.92 1.53
N ILE A 70 -9.94 5.85 2.65
CA ILE A 70 -9.79 4.65 3.47
C ILE A 70 -10.10 5.02 4.92
N SER A 71 -11.33 4.71 5.35
CA SER A 71 -11.80 4.97 6.72
C SER A 71 -11.35 3.87 7.67
N VAL A 72 -10.45 4.18 8.61
CA VAL A 72 -9.84 3.20 9.52
C VAL A 72 -9.91 3.74 10.94
N LYS A 73 -10.56 3.01 11.85
CA LYS A 73 -10.60 3.33 13.29
C LYS A 73 -10.89 4.81 13.63
N GLY A 74 -11.82 5.45 12.91
CA GLY A 74 -12.22 6.85 13.14
C GLY A 74 -11.33 7.89 12.45
N HIS A 75 -10.34 7.47 11.68
CA HIS A 75 -9.51 8.32 10.83
C HIS A 75 -9.81 8.07 9.35
N VAL A 76 -9.53 9.07 8.52
CA VAL A 76 -9.62 8.93 7.05
C VAL A 76 -8.23 9.13 6.45
N VAL A 77 -7.71 8.08 5.83
CA VAL A 77 -6.49 8.14 5.01
C VAL A 77 -6.90 8.25 3.55
N VAL A 78 -6.36 9.23 2.84
CA VAL A 78 -6.57 9.36 1.40
C VAL A 78 -5.25 9.15 0.68
N ILE A 79 -5.30 8.41 -0.43
CA ILE A 79 -4.17 8.25 -1.33
C ILE A 79 -4.61 8.71 -2.71
N GLU A 80 -3.84 9.63 -3.29
CA GLU A 80 -3.97 10.07 -4.69
C GLU A 80 -2.75 9.60 -5.48
N SER A 81 -2.94 8.81 -6.53
CA SER A 81 -1.90 8.38 -7.46
C SER A 81 -2.55 7.86 -8.74
N GLU A 82 -2.18 8.44 -9.88
CA GLU A 82 -2.57 7.94 -11.21
C GLU A 82 -1.93 6.58 -11.48
N THR A 83 -0.69 6.39 -11.04
CA THR A 83 0.03 5.11 -11.16
C THR A 83 -0.74 3.98 -10.47
N LEU A 84 -1.07 4.14 -9.18
CA LEU A 84 -1.82 3.12 -8.44
C LEU A 84 -3.25 2.99 -8.95
N GLY A 85 -3.89 4.09 -9.35
CA GLY A 85 -5.23 4.07 -9.92
C GLY A 85 -5.33 3.29 -11.23
N LYS A 86 -4.24 3.17 -12.01
CA LYS A 86 -4.18 2.33 -13.21
C LYS A 86 -3.93 0.85 -12.87
N ILE A 87 -3.15 0.57 -11.84
CA ILE A 87 -2.75 -0.79 -11.44
C ILE A 87 -3.86 -1.49 -10.64
N ILE A 88 -4.42 -0.79 -9.66
CA ILE A 88 -5.38 -1.34 -8.70
C ILE A 88 -6.78 -0.92 -9.13
N LYS A 89 -7.58 -1.92 -9.53
CA LYS A 89 -9.01 -1.77 -9.78
C LYS A 89 -9.74 -2.65 -8.78
N MET A 90 -10.41 -2.06 -7.80
CA MET A 90 -11.22 -2.81 -6.83
C MET A 90 -12.38 -1.97 -6.30
N ASP A 91 -13.45 -2.66 -5.95
CA ASP A 91 -14.58 -2.15 -5.17
C ASP A 91 -14.89 -3.24 -4.14
N GLY A 92 -14.58 -2.98 -2.87
CA GLY A 92 -14.72 -3.95 -1.79
C GLY A 92 -13.66 -3.83 -0.70
N ASN A 93 -13.52 -4.89 0.10
CA ASN A 93 -12.71 -4.86 1.31
C ASN A 93 -11.21 -4.77 1.04
N LEU A 94 -10.54 -3.88 1.77
CA LEU A 94 -9.09 -3.71 1.79
C LEU A 94 -8.55 -4.10 3.15
N TYR A 95 -7.48 -4.90 3.20
CA TYR A 95 -6.78 -5.14 4.46
C TYR A 95 -5.89 -3.93 4.78
N VAL A 96 -6.06 -3.30 5.95
CA VAL A 96 -5.15 -2.25 6.43
C VAL A 96 -4.48 -2.72 7.69
N GLY A 97 -3.15 -2.85 7.67
CA GLY A 97 -2.35 -3.26 8.83
C GLY A 97 -1.42 -2.17 9.32
N GLY A 98 -1.27 -2.03 10.63
CA GLY A 98 -0.28 -1.12 11.21
C GLY A 98 1.14 -1.67 11.13
N LYS A 99 2.11 -0.78 10.91
CA LYS A 99 3.55 -1.08 10.92
C LYS A 99 4.33 0.03 11.62
N GLY A 100 5.57 -0.26 12.00
CA GLY A 100 6.39 0.66 12.81
C GLY A 100 6.65 2.05 12.21
N LYS A 101 6.43 2.26 10.90
CA LYS A 101 6.60 3.56 10.22
C LYS A 101 5.37 3.99 9.41
N GLY A 102 4.18 3.45 9.70
CA GLY A 102 2.95 3.81 9.00
C GLY A 102 1.99 2.64 8.90
N ILE A 103 1.40 2.45 7.73
CA ILE A 103 0.46 1.36 7.45
C ILE A 103 0.89 0.56 6.22
N PHE A 104 0.35 -0.64 6.05
CA PHE A 104 0.41 -1.38 4.80
C PHE A 104 -0.99 -1.85 4.38
N LEU A 105 -1.19 -1.92 3.08
CA LEU A 105 -2.44 -2.24 2.43
C LEU A 105 -2.30 -3.61 1.76
N GLY A 106 -3.05 -4.58 2.25
CA GLY A 106 -3.15 -5.92 1.68
C GLY A 106 -4.35 -6.02 0.76
N PHE A 107 -4.18 -6.74 -0.34
CA PHE A 107 -5.18 -6.81 -1.41
C PHE A 107 -5.63 -8.25 -1.69
N HIS A 108 -6.72 -8.39 -2.43
CA HIS A 108 -7.16 -9.66 -2.97
C HIS A 108 -6.27 -10.12 -4.14
N LYS A 109 -6.42 -11.39 -4.51
CA LYS A 109 -5.55 -12.09 -5.46
C LYS A 109 -5.39 -11.37 -6.80
N ASP A 110 -6.45 -10.77 -7.32
CA ASP A 110 -6.39 -10.12 -8.64
C ASP A 110 -5.62 -8.80 -8.59
N GLN A 111 -5.78 -7.99 -7.55
CA GLN A 111 -4.98 -6.78 -7.37
C GLN A 111 -3.53 -7.12 -7.03
N ILE A 112 -3.28 -8.20 -6.27
CA ILE A 112 -1.93 -8.73 -6.05
C ILE A 112 -1.27 -9.06 -7.38
N ARG A 113 -1.96 -9.75 -8.29
CA ARG A 113 -1.44 -10.08 -9.63
C ARG A 113 -1.10 -8.82 -10.41
N SER A 114 -1.97 -7.80 -10.42
CA SER A 114 -1.69 -6.53 -11.10
C SER A 114 -0.47 -5.82 -10.53
N LEU A 115 -0.32 -5.80 -9.21
CA LEU A 115 0.86 -5.23 -8.53
C LEU A 115 2.14 -6.02 -8.84
N GLU A 116 2.06 -7.35 -8.92
CA GLU A 116 3.18 -8.22 -9.29
C GLU A 116 3.59 -8.03 -10.76
N SER A 117 2.64 -7.91 -11.69
CA SER A 117 2.92 -7.58 -13.10
C SER A 117 3.59 -6.21 -13.24
N PHE A 118 3.12 -5.22 -12.46
CA PHE A 118 3.80 -3.93 -12.37
C PHE A 118 5.24 -4.10 -11.85
N GLY A 119 5.44 -4.88 -10.79
CA GLY A 119 6.76 -5.17 -10.23
C GLY A 119 7.71 -5.82 -11.24
N GLU A 120 7.22 -6.81 -11.96
CA GLU A 120 7.96 -7.50 -13.03
C GLU A 120 8.38 -6.53 -14.13
N SER A 121 7.49 -5.63 -14.58
CA SER A 121 7.82 -4.60 -15.56
C SER A 121 8.91 -3.62 -15.10
N LYS A 122 9.17 -3.56 -13.78
CA LYS A 122 10.21 -2.75 -13.15
C LYS A 122 11.46 -3.56 -12.77
N GLY A 123 11.55 -4.82 -13.19
CA GLY A 123 12.68 -5.71 -12.91
C GLY A 123 12.61 -6.42 -11.55
N PHE A 124 11.45 -6.42 -10.90
CA PHE A 124 11.22 -7.09 -9.61
C PHE A 124 10.07 -8.10 -9.70
N PRO A 125 10.27 -9.26 -10.35
CA PRO A 125 9.26 -10.31 -10.37
C PRO A 125 9.11 -10.95 -8.97
N PRO A 126 7.91 -11.38 -8.56
CA PRO A 126 7.70 -12.01 -7.25
C PRO A 126 8.51 -13.30 -7.11
N ILE A 127 9.25 -13.43 -6.01
CA ILE A 127 10.05 -14.63 -5.78
C ILE A 127 9.15 -15.74 -5.23
N LYS A 128 9.02 -16.82 -5.99
CA LYS A 128 8.43 -18.07 -5.50
C LYS A 128 9.43 -18.68 -4.53
N ARG A 129 8.99 -19.03 -3.31
CA ARG A 129 9.78 -19.93 -2.49
C ARG A 129 9.89 -21.25 -3.24
N SER A 130 11.11 -21.74 -3.44
CA SER A 130 11.32 -23.17 -3.66
C SER A 130 10.69 -23.89 -2.48
N SER A 131 9.78 -24.80 -2.80
CA SER A 131 9.21 -25.77 -1.87
C SER A 131 10.31 -26.52 -1.12
#